data_AF-A0A4Q6F1P5-F1
#
_entry.id   AF-A0A4Q6F1P5-F1
#
_cell.length_a   1.000
_cell.length_b   1.000
_cell.length_c   1.000
_cell.angle_alpha   90.00
_cell.angle_beta   90.00
_cell.angle_gamma   90.00
#
_symmetry.space_group_name_H-M   'P 1'
#
loop_
_entity.id
_entity.type
_entity.pdbx_description
1 polymer ?
#
loop_
_entity_poly.entity_id
_entity_poly.type
_entity_poly.pdbx_seq_one_letter_code
_entity_poly.pdbx_strand_id
1 'polypeptide(L)'
;HRDGPPSAIGKFGGDVDNWMWPRHTGDFAFYRAYVDKKGFPAEFSKENVPFKPKGFLKVDAKGVQDGSFVMVAGYPGRTHRHRLASEVSYTFDISNPKNKDYLDRRIALIESYKAKDAELGIKYASQMAGMANSSKNIEGKQEGYKAIKLLDQKEASEKELLAAFAASKNSTASADYKALNALIKEDQTADTYNTIVRKASDSDLLKAAQRIYRLAREKAKPDAEREAGFQDRDLAFMRQGLQALSRRFDSKVDQSLWEYGRRANQSSLRTQCFGPSSHHEYHRHTF
;
A
#
# COMPACT_ATOMS: atom_id res chain seq x y z
N HIS A 1 11.20 -2.14 25.45
CA HIS A 1 10.10 -1.29 25.95
C HIS A 1 9.84 -0.18 24.94
N ARG A 2 8.58 0.13 24.66
CA ARG A 2 8.15 1.23 23.79
C ARG A 2 7.59 2.30 24.71
N ASP A 3 8.32 3.40 24.84
CA ASP A 3 7.84 4.56 25.59
C ASP A 3 7.29 5.56 24.57
N GLY A 4 6.01 5.91 24.74
CA GLY A 4 5.31 6.82 23.85
C GLY A 4 4.20 7.55 24.61
N PRO A 5 3.75 8.70 24.11
CA PRO A 5 2.68 9.43 24.74
C PRO A 5 1.36 8.63 24.70
N PRO A 6 0.40 8.92 25.59
CA PRO A 6 -0.95 8.38 25.51
C PRO A 6 -1.54 8.55 24.10
N SER A 7 -2.42 7.64 23.67
CA SER A 7 -3.04 7.73 22.34
C SER A 7 -3.78 9.05 22.11
N ALA A 8 -4.28 9.69 23.17
CA ALA A 8 -4.91 11.01 23.10
C ALA A 8 -3.95 12.12 22.65
N ILE A 9 -2.63 11.92 22.78
CA ILE A 9 -1.59 12.85 22.32
C ILE A 9 -0.95 12.32 21.03
N GLY A 10 -0.48 11.07 21.05
CA GLY A 10 0.23 10.46 19.91
C GLY A 10 -0.65 10.24 18.67
N LYS A 11 -1.98 10.23 18.84
CA LYS A 11 -2.97 10.13 17.77
C LYS A 11 -4.06 11.20 17.91
N PHE A 12 -3.74 12.35 18.51
CA PHE A 12 -4.67 13.49 18.58
C PHE A 12 -5.18 13.88 17.20
N GLY A 13 -6.46 14.25 17.08
CA GLY A 13 -7.12 14.54 15.81
C GLY A 13 -7.46 13.29 14.97
N GLY A 14 -6.90 12.14 15.31
CA GLY A 14 -7.20 10.85 14.68
C GLY A 14 -7.14 10.92 13.15
N ASP A 15 -8.14 10.31 12.52
CA ASP A 15 -8.28 10.34 11.07
C ASP A 15 -8.75 11.71 10.58
N VAL A 16 -9.52 12.48 11.37
CA VAL A 16 -10.05 13.81 10.97
C VAL A 16 -8.93 14.75 10.56
N ASP A 17 -7.88 14.83 11.39
CA ASP A 17 -6.76 15.71 11.12
C ASP A 17 -5.74 15.10 10.13
N ASN A 18 -5.86 13.82 9.76
CA ASN A 18 -4.90 13.11 8.90
C ASN A 18 -4.75 13.81 7.54
N TRP A 19 -3.53 14.18 7.19
CA TRP A 19 -3.17 15.02 6.03
C TRP A 19 -3.61 16.50 6.08
N MET A 20 -4.04 17.00 7.24
CA MET A 20 -4.49 18.38 7.43
C MET A 20 -3.45 19.26 8.14
N TRP A 21 -3.50 20.55 7.85
CA TRP A 21 -2.82 21.63 8.58
C TRP A 21 -3.84 22.75 8.89
N PRO A 22 -3.87 23.37 10.09
CA PRO A 22 -2.96 23.18 11.23
C PRO A 22 -3.10 21.81 11.89
N ARG A 23 -2.01 21.31 12.50
CA ARG A 23 -1.94 19.98 13.12
C ARG A 23 -1.40 20.06 14.54
N HIS A 24 -2.03 19.33 15.46
CA HIS A 24 -1.72 19.37 16.90
C HIS A 24 -1.38 18.00 17.50
N THR A 25 -0.79 17.10 16.71
CA THR A 25 -0.48 15.72 17.13
C THR A 25 0.97 15.59 17.59
N GLY A 26 1.18 15.05 18.79
CA GLY A 26 2.50 14.71 19.32
C GLY A 26 2.94 13.30 18.88
N ASP A 27 3.11 13.08 17.58
CA ASP A 27 3.41 11.75 17.02
C ASP A 27 4.90 11.40 17.14
N PHE A 28 5.29 10.88 18.32
CA PHE A 28 6.63 10.36 18.57
C PHE A 28 6.59 9.10 19.44
N ALA A 29 7.63 8.27 19.34
CA ALA A 29 7.88 7.16 20.24
C ALA A 29 9.38 6.90 20.35
N PHE A 30 9.81 6.36 21.49
CA PHE A 30 11.21 6.02 21.75
C PHE A 30 11.41 4.51 21.71
N TYR A 31 12.50 4.12 21.07
CA TYR A 31 13.03 2.76 21.07
C TYR A 31 14.48 2.77 21.55
N ARG A 32 14.90 1.64 22.12
CA ARG A 32 16.29 1.38 22.48
C ARG A 32 16.77 0.14 21.75
N ALA A 33 17.84 0.28 20.98
CA ALA A 33 18.49 -0.84 20.32
C ALA A 33 19.38 -1.61 21.30
N TYR A 34 19.42 -2.93 21.16
CA TYR A 34 20.21 -3.85 21.97
C TYR A 34 21.04 -4.77 21.07
N VAL A 35 22.21 -5.16 21.56
CA VAL A 35 23.18 -6.07 20.91
C VAL A 35 23.63 -7.12 21.91
N ASP A 36 24.26 -8.19 21.42
CA ASP A 36 24.90 -9.15 22.32
C ASP A 36 26.05 -8.52 23.11
N LYS A 37 26.60 -9.26 24.08
CA LYS A 37 27.72 -8.78 24.91
C LYS A 37 29.01 -8.50 24.11
N LYS A 38 29.11 -9.00 22.88
CA LYS A 38 30.24 -8.78 21.96
C LYS A 38 29.99 -7.57 21.03
N GLY A 39 28.80 -6.98 21.06
CA GLY A 39 28.42 -5.84 20.24
C GLY A 39 27.82 -6.20 18.87
N PHE A 40 27.50 -7.47 18.61
CA PHE A 40 26.90 -7.91 17.36
C PHE A 40 25.36 -7.92 17.41
N PRO A 41 24.69 -7.77 16.25
CA PRO A 41 23.24 -7.94 16.16
C PRO A 41 22.83 -9.34 16.65
N ALA A 42 21.80 -9.39 17.49
CA ALA A 42 21.29 -10.62 18.06
C ALA A 42 19.77 -10.57 18.24
N GLU A 43 19.16 -11.76 18.27
CA GLU A 43 17.76 -11.93 18.69
C GLU A 43 17.55 -11.46 20.13
N PHE A 44 16.28 -11.26 20.50
CA PHE A 44 15.94 -10.81 21.84
C PHE A 44 16.44 -11.79 22.92
N SER A 45 17.18 -11.25 23.89
CA SER A 45 17.64 -11.93 25.10
C SER A 45 17.70 -10.91 26.25
N LYS A 46 17.44 -11.36 27.48
CA LYS A 46 17.52 -10.49 28.67
C LYS A 46 18.97 -10.10 29.00
N GLU A 47 19.92 -10.86 28.46
CA GLU A 47 21.36 -10.70 28.64
C GLU A 47 21.99 -9.73 27.63
N ASN A 48 21.22 -9.31 26.60
CA ASN A 48 21.66 -8.29 25.65
C ASN A 48 21.89 -6.95 26.34
N VAL A 49 22.84 -6.18 25.80
CA VAL A 49 23.23 -4.88 26.33
C VAL A 49 22.81 -3.75 25.38
N PRO A 50 22.56 -2.53 25.89
CA PRO A 50 22.22 -1.40 25.03
C PRO A 50 23.30 -1.12 23.98
N PHE A 51 22.89 -0.93 22.73
CA PHE A 51 23.80 -0.55 21.64
C PHE A 51 24.43 0.82 21.91
N LYS A 52 25.73 0.94 21.65
CA LYS A 52 26.47 2.20 21.76
C LYS A 52 26.73 2.77 20.36
N PRO A 53 25.93 3.75 19.89
CA PRO A 53 26.11 4.32 18.56
C PRO A 53 27.36 5.20 18.50
N LYS A 54 28.00 5.29 17.32
CA LYS A 54 29.14 6.20 17.09
C LYS A 54 28.74 7.68 17.17
N GLY A 55 27.48 8.00 16.88
CA GLY A 55 26.91 9.35 16.96
C GLY A 55 25.41 9.30 17.13
N PHE A 56 24.84 10.36 17.70
CA PHE A 56 23.40 10.51 17.91
C PHE A 56 22.99 11.99 17.77
N LEU A 57 21.71 12.22 17.46
CA LEU A 57 21.15 13.57 17.29
C LEU A 57 21.03 14.26 18.66
N LYS A 58 21.35 15.56 18.70
CA LYS A 58 21.13 16.41 19.88
C LYS A 58 19.82 17.17 19.71
N VAL A 59 19.11 17.37 20.82
CA VAL A 59 17.88 18.16 20.85
C VAL A 59 18.26 19.64 20.97
N ASP A 60 17.74 20.46 20.07
CA ASP A 60 17.78 21.91 20.23
C ASP A 60 16.50 22.40 20.92
N ALA A 61 16.63 22.86 22.16
CA ALA A 61 15.51 23.35 22.95
C ALA A 61 15.06 24.76 22.57
N LYS A 62 15.79 25.47 21.70
CA LYS A 62 15.43 26.83 21.24
C LYS A 62 14.27 26.84 20.24
N GLY A 63 13.98 25.69 19.62
CA GLY A 63 12.93 25.56 18.62
C GLY A 63 13.32 26.11 17.23
N VAL A 64 12.33 26.27 16.37
CA VAL A 64 12.49 26.77 14.99
C VAL A 64 11.65 28.03 14.81
N GLN A 65 12.12 28.97 13.99
CA GLN A 65 11.41 30.20 13.61
C GLN A 65 11.02 30.14 12.14
N ASP A 66 10.09 31.01 11.73
CA ASP A 66 9.77 31.17 10.31
C ASP A 66 11.03 31.52 9.49
N GLY A 67 11.16 30.91 8.31
CA GLY A 67 12.36 31.02 7.47
C GLY A 67 13.62 30.25 7.95
N SER A 68 13.56 29.53 9.08
CA SER A 68 14.71 28.72 9.54
C SER A 68 15.05 27.61 8.55
N PHE A 69 16.34 27.37 8.33
CA PHE A 69 16.78 26.23 7.53
C PHE A 69 16.47 24.92 8.25
N VAL A 70 15.86 23.99 7.52
CA VAL A 70 15.60 22.62 7.98
C VAL A 70 16.03 21.63 6.90
N MET A 71 16.57 20.50 7.34
CA MET A 71 16.88 19.37 6.47
C MET A 71 16.39 18.08 7.11
N VAL A 72 15.96 17.14 6.28
CA VAL A 72 15.47 15.83 6.71
C VAL A 72 16.28 14.76 6.01
N ALA A 73 16.91 13.89 6.80
CA ALA A 73 17.54 12.67 6.32
C ALA A 73 16.62 11.48 6.61
N GLY A 74 16.42 10.61 5.62
CA GLY A 74 15.55 9.45 5.75
C GLY A 74 15.61 8.52 4.54
N TYR A 75 14.73 7.52 4.55
CA TYR A 75 14.67 6.47 3.53
C TYR A 75 13.34 6.56 2.76
N PRO A 76 13.20 7.50 1.80
CA PRO A 76 11.97 7.60 1.00
C PRO A 76 11.76 6.31 0.19
N GLY A 77 10.59 5.69 0.33
CA GLY A 77 10.33 4.35 -0.24
C GLY A 77 10.32 4.31 -1.77
N ARG A 78 9.39 5.05 -2.41
CA ARG A 78 9.27 5.09 -3.87
C ARG A 78 8.69 6.42 -4.32
N THR A 79 9.16 6.92 -5.47
CA THR A 79 8.55 8.06 -6.16
C THR A 79 8.35 7.73 -7.63
N HIS A 80 7.38 8.40 -8.25
CA HIS A 80 7.00 8.20 -9.64
C HIS A 80 7.19 9.49 -10.45
N ARG A 81 8.26 10.25 -10.14
CA ARG A 81 8.49 11.60 -10.69
C ARG A 81 8.62 11.61 -12.21
N HIS A 82 9.10 10.53 -12.82
CA HIS A 82 9.36 10.41 -14.26
C HIS A 82 8.27 9.62 -15.01
N ARG A 83 7.09 9.42 -14.42
CA ARG A 83 5.95 8.87 -15.16
C ARG A 83 5.59 9.74 -16.35
N LEU A 84 5.23 9.09 -17.44
CA LEU A 84 4.65 9.72 -18.63
C LEU A 84 3.23 10.23 -18.33
N ALA A 85 2.75 11.17 -19.14
CA ALA A 85 1.42 11.76 -19.04
C ALA A 85 0.33 10.68 -19.07
N SER A 86 0.49 9.66 -19.94
CA SER A 86 -0.44 8.53 -20.04
C SER A 86 -0.54 7.71 -18.75
N GLU A 87 0.58 7.47 -18.06
CA GLU A 87 0.60 6.79 -16.76
C GLU A 87 -0.01 7.66 -15.65
N VAL A 88 0.24 8.97 -15.70
CA VAL A 88 -0.33 9.93 -14.75
C VAL A 88 -1.85 9.96 -14.91
N SER A 89 -2.37 10.22 -16.11
CA SER A 89 -3.81 10.19 -16.38
C SER A 89 -4.43 8.85 -15.97
N TYR A 90 -3.84 7.70 -16.36
CA TYR A 90 -4.38 6.40 -15.93
C TYR A 90 -4.43 6.24 -14.40
N THR A 91 -3.37 6.67 -13.71
CA THR A 91 -3.30 6.58 -12.25
C THR A 91 -4.40 7.41 -11.60
N PHE A 92 -4.57 8.67 -12.01
CA PHE A 92 -5.50 9.59 -11.37
C PHE A 92 -6.93 9.43 -11.86
N ASP A 93 -7.16 9.16 -13.13
CA ASP A 93 -8.50 9.12 -13.71
C ASP A 93 -9.15 7.73 -13.57
N ILE A 94 -8.36 6.67 -13.46
CA ILE A 94 -8.86 5.28 -13.46
C ILE A 94 -8.48 4.54 -12.18
N SER A 95 -7.17 4.39 -11.91
CA SER A 95 -6.70 3.48 -10.86
C SER A 95 -7.05 3.96 -9.44
N ASN A 96 -6.76 5.22 -9.15
CA ASN A 96 -6.98 5.84 -7.85
C ASN A 96 -8.47 5.83 -7.44
N PRO A 97 -9.43 6.30 -8.26
CA PRO A 97 -10.85 6.26 -7.89
C PRO A 97 -11.35 4.84 -7.63
N LYS A 98 -10.99 3.87 -8.49
CA LYS A 98 -11.37 2.45 -8.32
C LYS A 98 -10.78 1.83 -7.05
N ASN A 99 -9.58 2.25 -6.65
CA ASN A 99 -8.94 1.76 -5.44
C ASN A 99 -9.56 2.40 -4.18
N LYS A 100 -9.84 3.71 -4.22
CA LYS A 100 -10.54 4.42 -3.14
C LYS A 100 -11.92 3.82 -2.87
N ASP A 101 -12.76 3.66 -3.90
CA ASP A 101 -14.10 3.07 -3.75
C ASP A 101 -14.04 1.66 -3.13
N TYR A 102 -13.06 0.85 -3.55
CA TYR A 102 -12.85 -0.49 -2.99
C TYR A 102 -12.46 -0.45 -1.50
N LEU A 103 -11.55 0.45 -1.11
CA LEU A 103 -11.13 0.62 0.28
C LEU A 103 -12.29 1.11 1.15
N ASP A 104 -13.03 2.12 0.69
CA ASP A 104 -14.15 2.72 1.44
C ASP A 104 -15.28 1.71 1.67
N ARG A 105 -15.62 0.90 0.67
CA ARG A 105 -16.63 -0.16 0.83
C ARG A 105 -16.19 -1.26 1.78
N ARG A 106 -14.91 -1.61 1.81
CA ARG A 106 -14.38 -2.56 2.80
C ARG A 106 -14.42 -2.00 4.22
N ILE A 107 -14.10 -0.72 4.39
CA ILE A 107 -14.22 -0.03 5.68
C ILE A 107 -15.69 -0.10 6.14
N ALA A 108 -16.63 0.30 5.29
CA ALA A 108 -18.06 0.27 5.61
C ALA A 108 -18.56 -1.15 5.95
N LEU A 109 -18.06 -2.18 5.24
CA LEU A 109 -18.40 -3.56 5.54
C LEU A 109 -17.93 -3.96 6.95
N ILE A 110 -16.67 -3.67 7.31
CA ILE A 110 -16.15 -3.96 8.65
C ILE A 110 -16.90 -3.16 9.73
N GLU A 111 -17.25 -1.89 9.46
CA GLU A 111 -18.07 -1.07 10.36
C GLU A 111 -19.44 -1.70 10.65
N SER A 112 -20.08 -2.29 9.63
CA SER A 112 -21.36 -2.99 9.81
C SER A 112 -21.26 -4.22 10.74
N TYR A 113 -20.09 -4.86 10.81
CA TYR A 113 -19.81 -5.93 11.76
C TYR A 113 -19.49 -5.39 13.15
N LYS A 114 -18.67 -4.34 13.23
CA LYS A 114 -18.36 -3.64 14.49
C LYS A 114 -19.63 -3.15 15.21
N ALA A 115 -20.63 -2.69 14.46
CA ALA A 115 -21.91 -2.26 15.02
C ALA A 115 -22.68 -3.39 15.72
N LYS A 116 -22.42 -4.65 15.35
CA LYS A 116 -23.04 -5.85 15.94
C LYS A 116 -22.18 -6.46 17.05
N ASP A 117 -20.86 -6.33 16.94
CA ASP A 117 -19.90 -6.85 17.90
C ASP A 117 -18.68 -5.92 18.00
N ALA A 118 -18.55 -5.24 19.14
CA ALA A 118 -17.47 -4.31 19.39
C ALA A 118 -16.07 -4.98 19.41
N GLU A 119 -15.98 -6.28 19.71
CA GLU A 119 -14.72 -7.03 19.70
C GLU A 119 -14.15 -7.13 18.28
N LEU A 120 -15.01 -7.25 17.26
CA LEU A 120 -14.59 -7.20 15.85
C LEU A 120 -14.00 -5.84 15.50
N GLY A 121 -14.52 -4.77 16.09
CA GLY A 121 -13.93 -3.44 15.97
C GLY A 121 -12.49 -3.38 16.49
N ILE A 122 -12.18 -4.06 17.59
CA ILE A 122 -10.83 -4.14 18.16
C ILE A 122 -9.91 -4.96 17.24
N LYS A 123 -10.36 -6.14 16.80
CA LYS A 123 -9.59 -7.03 15.90
C LYS A 123 -9.21 -6.34 14.59
N TYR A 124 -10.12 -5.57 14.00
CA TYR A 124 -9.94 -4.96 12.68
C TYR A 124 -9.49 -3.49 12.72
N ALA A 125 -9.36 -2.86 13.89
CA ALA A 125 -9.01 -1.44 14.03
C ALA A 125 -7.75 -1.05 13.23
N SER A 126 -6.70 -1.86 13.28
CA SER A 126 -5.46 -1.59 12.54
C SER A 126 -5.63 -1.71 11.01
N GLN A 127 -6.46 -2.65 10.54
CA GLN A 127 -6.70 -2.82 9.10
C GLN A 127 -7.55 -1.66 8.57
N MET A 128 -8.60 -1.28 9.30
CA MET A 128 -9.43 -0.12 8.97
C MET A 128 -8.61 1.17 8.92
N ALA A 129 -7.77 1.42 9.92
CA ALA A 129 -6.91 2.61 9.94
C ALA A 129 -5.96 2.66 8.73
N GLY A 130 -5.38 1.51 8.34
CA GLY A 130 -4.53 1.43 7.15
C GLY A 130 -5.29 1.72 5.85
N MET A 131 -6.51 1.18 5.71
CA MET A 131 -7.38 1.44 4.55
C MET A 131 -7.85 2.90 4.52
N ALA A 132 -8.27 3.46 5.65
CA ALA A 132 -8.72 4.84 5.76
C ALA A 132 -7.58 5.83 5.43
N ASN A 133 -6.37 5.59 5.95
CA ASN A 133 -5.20 6.38 5.58
C ASN A 133 -4.90 6.31 4.08
N SER A 134 -5.00 5.12 3.47
CA SER A 134 -4.77 4.95 2.03
C SER A 134 -5.85 5.66 1.20
N SER A 135 -7.12 5.58 1.62
CA SER A 135 -8.25 6.27 0.98
C SER A 135 -8.08 7.79 1.02
N LYS A 136 -7.76 8.36 2.20
CA LYS A 136 -7.49 9.79 2.35
C LYS A 136 -6.26 10.25 1.59
N ASN A 137 -5.21 9.45 1.54
CA ASN A 137 -4.03 9.77 0.74
C ASN A 137 -4.35 9.83 -0.76
N ILE A 138 -5.21 8.94 -1.25
CA ILE A 138 -5.71 8.99 -2.64
C ILE A 138 -6.51 10.28 -2.86
N GLU A 139 -7.41 10.62 -1.94
CA GLU A 139 -8.22 11.85 -2.01
C GLU A 139 -7.36 13.11 -2.08
N GLY A 140 -6.41 13.29 -1.17
CA GLY A 140 -5.50 14.45 -1.20
C GLY A 140 -4.60 14.48 -2.45
N LYS A 141 -4.19 13.32 -2.97
CA LYS A 141 -3.50 13.23 -4.27
C LYS A 141 -4.39 13.72 -5.42
N GLN A 142 -5.67 13.37 -5.43
CA GLN A 142 -6.62 13.82 -6.47
C GLN A 142 -6.85 15.32 -6.43
N GLU A 143 -6.98 15.89 -5.23
CA GLU A 143 -7.07 17.33 -5.04
C GLU A 143 -5.83 18.04 -5.57
N GLY A 144 -4.64 17.56 -5.18
CA GLY A 144 -3.37 18.09 -5.67
C GLY A 144 -3.22 17.98 -7.19
N TYR A 145 -3.57 16.83 -7.77
CA TYR A 145 -3.57 16.58 -9.22
C TYR A 145 -4.36 17.64 -9.99
N LYS A 146 -5.57 17.97 -9.50
CA LYS A 146 -6.42 19.01 -10.08
C LYS A 146 -5.88 20.42 -9.82
N ALA A 147 -5.50 20.71 -8.57
CA ALA A 147 -5.10 22.04 -8.13
C ALA A 147 -3.88 22.58 -8.90
N ILE A 148 -2.88 21.72 -9.16
CA ILE A 148 -1.67 22.12 -9.88
C ILE A 148 -1.76 21.87 -11.39
N LYS A 149 -2.88 21.33 -11.89
CA LYS A 149 -3.03 20.88 -13.28
C LYS A 149 -1.87 19.95 -13.70
N LEU A 150 -1.63 18.91 -12.90
CA LEU A 150 -0.45 18.06 -13.05
C LEU A 150 -0.40 17.36 -14.42
N LEU A 151 -1.54 16.98 -15.00
CA LEU A 151 -1.58 16.37 -16.32
C LEU A 151 -1.05 17.33 -17.39
N ASP A 152 -1.56 18.57 -17.44
CA ASP A 152 -1.12 19.60 -18.39
C ASP A 152 0.40 19.83 -18.30
N GLN A 153 0.95 19.90 -17.08
CA GLN A 153 2.39 20.06 -16.87
C GLN A 153 3.18 18.86 -17.42
N LYS A 154 2.63 17.65 -17.25
CA LYS A 154 3.26 16.41 -17.73
C LYS A 154 3.23 16.30 -19.24
N GLU A 155 2.10 16.61 -19.85
CA GLU A 155 1.96 16.66 -21.31
C GLU A 155 2.89 17.70 -21.93
N ALA A 156 3.00 18.89 -21.32
CA ALA A 156 3.94 19.91 -21.76
C ALA A 156 5.40 19.45 -21.67
N SER A 157 5.81 18.91 -20.50
CA SER A 157 7.17 18.40 -20.29
C SER A 157 7.53 17.25 -21.25
N GLU A 158 6.56 16.37 -21.52
CA GLU A 158 6.75 15.23 -22.43
C GLU A 158 6.84 15.69 -23.89
N LYS A 159 6.05 16.69 -24.28
CA LYS A 159 6.17 17.32 -25.61
C LYS A 159 7.54 17.95 -25.82
N GLU A 160 8.06 18.65 -24.82
CA GLU A 160 9.42 19.23 -24.84
C GLU A 160 10.49 18.14 -24.97
N LEU A 161 10.35 17.04 -24.22
CA LEU A 161 11.26 15.90 -24.30
C LEU A 161 11.30 15.28 -25.71
N LEU A 162 10.13 15.07 -26.33
CA LEU A 162 10.04 14.52 -27.67
C LEU A 162 10.62 15.46 -28.73
N ALA A 163 10.41 16.77 -28.59
CA ALA A 163 11.05 17.76 -29.45
C ALA A 163 12.58 17.73 -29.32
N ALA A 164 13.11 17.58 -28.09
CA ALA A 164 14.54 17.44 -27.85
C ALA A 164 15.13 16.15 -28.45
N PHE A 165 14.41 15.03 -28.39
CA PHE A 165 14.83 13.79 -29.04
C PHE A 165 14.91 13.94 -30.56
N ALA A 166 13.92 14.60 -31.16
CA ALA A 166 13.91 14.87 -32.60
C ALA A 166 15.06 15.81 -33.01
N ALA A 167 15.28 16.89 -32.26
CA ALA A 167 16.33 17.86 -32.54
C ALA A 167 17.74 17.27 -32.39
N SER A 168 17.95 16.42 -31.39
CA SER A 168 19.23 15.72 -31.15
C SER A 168 19.50 14.55 -32.11
N LYS A 169 18.52 14.19 -32.96
CA LYS A 169 18.57 13.00 -33.83
C LYS A 169 18.88 11.71 -33.08
N ASN A 170 18.51 11.64 -31.79
CA ASN A 170 18.69 10.45 -30.97
C ASN A 170 17.60 9.41 -31.30
N SER A 171 17.87 8.57 -32.30
CA SER A 171 16.94 7.55 -32.78
C SER A 171 16.65 6.48 -31.71
N THR A 172 17.62 6.15 -30.86
CA THR A 172 17.45 5.20 -29.74
C THR A 172 16.44 5.72 -28.74
N ALA A 173 16.57 6.96 -28.25
CA ALA A 173 15.63 7.55 -27.29
C ALA A 173 14.19 7.59 -27.84
N SER A 174 14.04 7.89 -29.13
CA SER A 174 12.73 7.88 -29.80
C SER A 174 12.14 6.47 -29.91
N ALA A 175 12.97 5.45 -30.16
CA ALA A 175 12.56 4.06 -30.20
C ALA A 175 12.16 3.53 -28.82
N ASP A 176 12.98 3.82 -27.80
CA ASP A 176 12.74 3.41 -26.41
C ASP A 176 11.46 4.04 -25.87
N TYR A 177 11.20 5.32 -26.16
CA TYR A 177 9.95 5.98 -25.80
C TYR A 177 8.72 5.29 -26.40
N LYS A 178 8.79 4.87 -27.68
CA LYS A 178 7.70 4.13 -28.33
C LYS A 178 7.50 2.75 -27.71
N ALA A 179 8.59 2.03 -27.46
CA ALA A 179 8.55 0.72 -26.82
C ALA A 179 7.97 0.80 -25.40
N LEU A 180 8.39 1.79 -24.60
CA LEU A 180 7.87 2.04 -23.26
C LEU A 180 6.37 2.34 -23.29
N ASN A 181 5.91 3.21 -24.20
CA ASN A 181 4.47 3.50 -24.33
C ASN A 181 3.64 2.27 -24.73
N ALA A 182 4.19 1.38 -25.56
CA ALA A 182 3.52 0.12 -25.88
C ALA A 182 3.37 -0.77 -24.63
N LEU A 183 4.42 -0.90 -23.83
CA LEU A 183 4.39 -1.65 -22.57
C LEU A 183 3.43 -1.03 -21.53
N ILE A 184 3.41 0.30 -21.42
CA ILE A 184 2.48 1.01 -20.55
C ILE A 184 1.04 0.71 -20.96
N LYS A 185 0.73 0.75 -22.25
CA LYS A 185 -0.61 0.45 -22.76
C LYS A 185 -1.01 -1.01 -22.49
N GLU A 186 -0.08 -1.93 -22.64
CA GLU A 186 -0.29 -3.34 -22.32
C GLU A 186 -0.61 -3.52 -20.82
N ASP A 187 0.20 -2.93 -19.93
CA ASP A 187 0.00 -2.97 -18.48
C ASP A 187 -1.35 -2.36 -18.08
N GLN A 188 -1.71 -1.20 -18.62
CA GLN A 188 -2.98 -0.52 -18.36
C GLN A 188 -4.20 -1.34 -18.82
N THR A 189 -4.06 -2.06 -19.93
CA THR A 189 -5.11 -2.96 -20.46
C THR A 189 -5.27 -4.17 -19.55
N ALA A 190 -4.16 -4.73 -19.07
CA ALA A 190 -4.16 -5.87 -18.17
C ALA A 190 -4.57 -5.50 -16.73
N ASP A 191 -4.40 -4.25 -16.29
CA ASP A 191 -4.62 -3.84 -14.89
C ASP A 191 -6.07 -4.08 -14.44
N THR A 192 -7.06 -3.96 -15.33
CA THR A 192 -8.45 -4.30 -14.94
C THR A 192 -8.55 -5.75 -14.51
N TYR A 193 -8.02 -6.69 -15.30
CA TYR A 193 -8.00 -8.11 -14.96
C TYR A 193 -7.14 -8.39 -13.72
N ASN A 194 -5.93 -7.82 -13.66
CA ASN A 194 -5.01 -8.01 -12.55
C ASN A 194 -5.58 -7.49 -11.23
N THR A 195 -6.24 -6.33 -11.27
CA THR A 195 -6.92 -5.74 -10.11
C THR A 195 -8.09 -6.61 -9.67
N ILE A 196 -8.84 -7.18 -10.60
CA ILE A 196 -9.89 -8.15 -10.28
C ILE A 196 -9.31 -9.37 -9.56
N VAL A 197 -8.27 -10.01 -10.12
CA VAL A 197 -7.65 -11.20 -9.52
C VAL A 197 -7.12 -10.90 -8.13
N ARG A 198 -6.46 -9.74 -7.96
CA ARG A 198 -5.94 -9.28 -6.66
C ARG A 198 -7.06 -9.10 -5.63
N LYS A 199 -8.15 -8.41 -6.00
CA LYS A 199 -9.31 -8.18 -5.12
C LYS A 199 -10.07 -9.48 -4.80
N ALA A 200 -10.18 -10.38 -5.77
CA ALA A 200 -10.76 -11.71 -5.57
C ALA A 200 -9.88 -12.64 -4.73
N SER A 201 -8.61 -12.29 -4.52
CA SER A 201 -7.66 -13.01 -3.67
C SER A 201 -7.42 -12.32 -2.32
N ASP A 202 -8.26 -11.35 -1.95
CA ASP A 202 -7.99 -10.46 -0.81
C ASP A 202 -8.33 -11.06 0.58
N SER A 203 -8.76 -12.33 0.66
CA SER A 203 -8.96 -13.07 1.93
C SER A 203 -7.63 -13.28 2.66
N ASP A 204 -7.63 -13.04 3.96
CA ASP A 204 -6.46 -13.27 4.81
C ASP A 204 -6.11 -14.76 4.91
N LEU A 205 -7.11 -15.66 4.98
CA LEU A 205 -6.86 -17.10 4.95
C LEU A 205 -6.34 -17.58 3.60
N LEU A 206 -6.92 -17.10 2.49
CA LEU A 206 -6.46 -17.47 1.16
C LEU A 206 -5.01 -17.02 0.93
N LYS A 207 -4.66 -15.78 1.32
CA LYS A 207 -3.28 -15.29 1.25
C LYS A 207 -2.34 -16.12 2.12
N ALA A 208 -2.74 -16.48 3.34
CA ALA A 208 -1.94 -17.31 4.22
C ALA A 208 -1.70 -18.69 3.58
N ALA A 209 -2.75 -19.33 3.05
CA ALA A 209 -2.66 -20.62 2.36
C ALA A 209 -1.74 -20.57 1.13
N GLN A 210 -1.92 -19.57 0.26
CA GLN A 210 -1.08 -19.36 -0.92
C GLN A 210 0.39 -19.15 -0.54
N ARG A 211 0.65 -18.37 0.51
CA ARG A 211 2.02 -18.10 0.98
C ARG A 211 2.68 -19.33 1.57
N ILE A 212 1.96 -20.12 2.39
CA ILE A 212 2.47 -21.37 2.96
C ILE A 212 2.71 -22.42 1.86
N TYR A 213 1.79 -22.52 0.89
CA TYR A 213 1.96 -23.40 -0.27
C TYR A 213 3.18 -23.02 -1.11
N ARG A 214 3.36 -21.72 -1.40
CA ARG A 214 4.56 -21.24 -2.11
C ARG A 214 5.83 -21.55 -1.31
N LEU A 215 5.82 -21.35 0.01
CA LEU A 215 6.96 -21.71 0.87
C LEU A 215 7.30 -23.20 0.77
N ALA A 216 6.30 -24.09 0.80
CA ALA A 216 6.54 -25.52 0.68
C ALA A 216 7.26 -25.88 -0.63
N ARG A 217 6.88 -25.22 -1.74
CA ARG A 217 7.56 -25.39 -3.03
C ARG A 217 8.98 -24.83 -3.04
N GLU A 218 9.22 -23.67 -2.45
CA GLU A 218 10.56 -23.09 -2.34
C GLU A 218 11.47 -23.92 -1.43
N LYS A 219 10.92 -24.53 -0.38
CA LYS A 219 11.68 -25.43 0.50
C LYS A 219 12.19 -26.70 -0.17
N ALA A 220 11.69 -27.06 -1.35
CA ALA A 220 12.24 -28.15 -2.16
C ALA A 220 13.56 -27.76 -2.87
N LYS A 221 13.95 -26.48 -2.83
CA LYS A 221 15.20 -25.96 -3.40
C LYS A 221 16.22 -25.64 -2.32
N PRO A 222 17.53 -25.64 -2.64
CA PRO A 222 18.56 -25.02 -1.82
C PRO A 222 18.22 -23.56 -1.49
N ASP A 223 18.56 -23.07 -0.29
CA ASP A 223 18.13 -21.74 0.16
C ASP A 223 18.60 -20.58 -0.75
N ALA A 224 19.79 -20.73 -1.35
CA ALA A 224 20.34 -19.77 -2.30
C ALA A 224 19.53 -19.66 -3.62
N GLU A 225 18.74 -20.67 -3.94
CA GLU A 225 17.90 -20.73 -5.16
C GLU A 225 16.42 -20.42 -4.88
N ARG A 226 16.07 -20.16 -3.62
CA ARG A 226 14.70 -19.79 -3.25
C ARG A 226 14.38 -18.36 -3.64
N GLU A 227 13.14 -18.14 -4.04
CA GLU A 227 12.60 -16.80 -4.28
C GLU A 227 12.77 -15.89 -3.04
N ALA A 228 13.11 -14.62 -3.27
CA ALA A 228 13.18 -13.63 -2.19
C ALA A 228 11.83 -13.51 -1.45
N GLY A 229 11.87 -13.52 -0.11
CA GLY A 229 10.67 -13.60 0.73
C GLY A 229 10.30 -15.01 1.17
N PHE A 230 11.02 -16.03 0.68
CA PHE A 230 10.87 -17.44 1.02
C PHE A 230 12.21 -18.12 1.41
N GLN A 231 13.26 -17.33 1.63
CA GLN A 231 14.55 -17.81 2.12
C GLN A 231 14.51 -17.98 3.64
N ASP A 232 15.51 -18.66 4.21
CA ASP A 232 15.58 -18.92 5.65
C ASP A 232 15.57 -17.62 6.47
N ARG A 233 16.22 -16.57 5.96
CA ARG A 233 16.20 -15.21 6.53
C ARG A 233 14.80 -14.58 6.63
N ASP A 234 13.85 -15.03 5.80
CA ASP A 234 12.50 -14.47 5.71
C ASP A 234 11.49 -15.21 6.60
N LEU A 235 11.84 -16.40 7.09
CA LEU A 235 10.91 -17.28 7.82
C LEU A 235 10.46 -16.67 9.15
N ALA A 236 11.33 -15.90 9.81
CA ALA A 236 10.99 -15.20 11.06
C ALA A 236 9.82 -14.23 10.84
N PHE A 237 9.87 -13.41 9.79
CA PHE A 237 8.81 -12.48 9.44
C PHE A 237 7.52 -13.20 9.02
N MET A 238 7.64 -14.30 8.27
CA MET A 238 6.46 -15.07 7.87
C MET A 238 5.74 -15.66 9.09
N ARG A 239 6.48 -16.22 10.05
CA ARG A 239 5.92 -16.75 11.31
C ARG A 239 5.23 -15.66 12.11
N GLN A 240 5.88 -14.50 12.29
CA GLN A 240 5.30 -13.36 12.98
C GLN A 240 4.00 -12.89 12.31
N GLY A 241 3.96 -12.86 10.97
CA GLY A 241 2.75 -12.50 10.21
C GLY A 241 1.57 -13.45 10.46
N LEU A 242 1.83 -14.76 10.51
CA LEU A 242 0.80 -15.77 10.81
C LEU A 242 0.32 -15.70 12.26
N GLN A 243 1.22 -15.43 13.21
CA GLN A 243 0.86 -15.21 14.62
C GLN A 243 0.06 -13.92 14.82
N ALA A 244 0.38 -12.86 14.07
CA ALA A 244 -0.39 -11.62 14.12
C ALA A 244 -1.78 -11.82 13.52
N LEU A 245 -1.91 -12.64 12.46
CA LEU A 245 -3.20 -12.95 11.84
C LEU A 245 -4.20 -13.50 12.85
N SER A 246 -3.80 -14.41 13.73
CA SER A 246 -4.71 -15.02 14.72
C SER A 246 -5.35 -14.01 15.69
N ARG A 247 -4.78 -12.80 15.83
CA ARG A 247 -5.29 -11.73 16.70
C ARG A 247 -6.18 -10.71 15.99
N ARG A 248 -6.17 -10.70 14.65
CA ARG A 248 -6.84 -9.69 13.82
C ARG A 248 -7.79 -10.29 12.78
N PHE A 249 -8.24 -11.52 13.03
CA PHE A 249 -9.02 -12.33 12.10
C PHE A 249 -10.35 -12.73 12.72
N ASP A 250 -11.40 -12.64 11.92
CA ASP A 250 -12.69 -13.29 12.13
C ASP A 250 -13.15 -13.93 10.82
N SER A 251 -13.63 -15.18 10.89
CA SER A 251 -13.97 -15.95 9.69
C SER A 251 -15.16 -15.39 8.91
N LYS A 252 -16.17 -14.82 9.60
CA LYS A 252 -17.36 -14.25 8.94
C LYS A 252 -17.02 -12.92 8.27
N VAL A 253 -16.20 -12.11 8.93
CA VAL A 253 -15.72 -10.84 8.36
C VAL A 253 -14.82 -11.11 7.15
N ASP A 254 -13.85 -12.02 7.25
CA ASP A 254 -12.97 -12.38 6.12
C ASP A 254 -13.75 -12.95 4.94
N GLN A 255 -14.68 -13.88 5.19
CA GLN A 255 -15.54 -14.43 4.15
C GLN A 255 -16.32 -13.33 3.44
N SER A 256 -16.88 -12.38 4.17
CA SER A 256 -17.68 -11.31 3.58
C SER A 256 -16.83 -10.32 2.78
N LEU A 257 -15.63 -10.00 3.26
CA LEU A 257 -14.65 -9.21 2.49
C LEU A 257 -14.23 -9.94 1.20
N TRP A 258 -14.04 -11.25 1.28
CA TRP A 258 -13.68 -12.08 0.13
C TRP A 258 -14.79 -12.17 -0.90
N GLU A 259 -16.03 -12.42 -0.46
CA GLU A 259 -17.21 -12.43 -1.31
C GLU A 259 -17.45 -11.08 -1.97
N TYR A 260 -17.27 -9.99 -1.24
CA TYR A 260 -17.32 -8.65 -1.81
C TYR A 260 -16.27 -8.48 -2.91
N GLY A 261 -15.02 -8.85 -2.65
CA GLY A 261 -13.93 -8.83 -3.64
C GLY A 261 -14.22 -9.68 -4.87
N ARG A 262 -14.93 -10.79 -4.75
CA ARG A 262 -15.36 -11.61 -5.90
C ARG A 262 -16.54 -10.98 -6.66
N ARG A 263 -17.59 -10.56 -5.97
CA ARG A 263 -18.84 -10.05 -6.58
C ARG A 263 -18.66 -8.70 -7.26
N ALA A 264 -17.88 -7.79 -6.66
CA ALA A 264 -17.54 -6.49 -7.26
C ALA A 264 -16.86 -6.62 -8.63
N ASN A 265 -16.37 -7.81 -8.96
CA ASN A 265 -15.62 -8.10 -10.17
C ASN A 265 -16.29 -9.13 -11.09
N GLN A 266 -17.46 -9.70 -10.72
CA GLN A 266 -18.10 -10.79 -11.46
C GLN A 266 -18.65 -10.37 -12.83
N SER A 267 -19.21 -9.17 -12.96
CA SER A 267 -19.70 -8.64 -14.24
C SER A 267 -18.54 -8.39 -15.21
N SER A 268 -17.46 -7.78 -14.73
CA SER A 268 -16.27 -7.48 -15.52
C SER A 268 -15.50 -8.73 -15.97
N LEU A 269 -15.41 -9.78 -15.12
CA LEU A 269 -14.79 -11.06 -15.50
C LEU A 269 -15.57 -11.80 -16.57
N ARG A 270 -16.90 -11.81 -16.49
CA ARG A 270 -17.73 -12.47 -17.50
C ARG A 270 -17.52 -11.84 -18.87
N THR A 271 -17.53 -10.52 -18.95
CA THR A 271 -17.32 -9.81 -20.22
C THR A 271 -15.91 -10.00 -20.79
N GLN A 272 -14.87 -10.06 -19.94
CA GLN A 272 -13.49 -10.24 -20.40
C GLN A 272 -13.14 -11.69 -20.76
N CYS A 273 -13.60 -12.68 -19.99
CA CYS A 273 -13.25 -14.09 -20.21
C CYS A 273 -14.15 -14.77 -21.24
N PHE A 274 -15.39 -14.29 -21.44
CA PHE A 274 -16.39 -14.96 -22.27
C PHE A 274 -17.02 -14.06 -23.35
N GLY A 275 -16.52 -12.83 -23.53
CA GLY A 275 -17.09 -11.83 -24.43
C GLY A 275 -18.40 -11.22 -23.92
N PRO A 276 -18.95 -10.19 -24.59
CA PRO A 276 -20.27 -9.67 -24.25
C PRO A 276 -21.32 -10.75 -24.54
N SER A 277 -21.84 -11.38 -23.49
CA SER A 277 -22.95 -12.31 -23.59
C SER A 277 -24.20 -11.56 -24.07
N SER A 278 -24.70 -11.92 -25.26
CA SER A 278 -26.03 -11.54 -25.73
C SER A 278 -27.06 -11.87 -24.65
N HIS A 279 -27.84 -10.88 -24.24
CA HIS A 279 -28.91 -11.04 -23.27
C HIS A 279 -29.81 -12.24 -23.63
N HIS A 280 -29.87 -13.22 -22.74
CA HIS A 280 -31.08 -13.99 -22.53
C HIS A 280 -31.55 -13.68 -21.12
N GLU A 281 -32.62 -12.90 -21.04
CA GLU A 281 -33.46 -12.78 -19.85
C GLU A 281 -33.86 -14.18 -19.41
N TYR A 282 -33.31 -14.63 -18.29
CA TYR A 282 -33.99 -15.62 -17.49
C TYR A 282 -34.76 -14.88 -16.41
N HIS A 283 -36.03 -14.61 -16.72
CA HIS A 283 -37.05 -14.51 -15.70
C HIS A 283 -36.94 -15.75 -14.80
N ARG A 284 -36.69 -15.55 -13.50
CA ARG A 284 -37.11 -16.51 -12.49
C ARG A 284 -37.72 -15.80 -11.30
N HIS A 285 -39.01 -16.09 -11.19
CA HIS A 285 -39.95 -15.87 -10.11
C HIS A 285 -39.39 -16.16 -8.70
N THR A 286 -39.83 -15.31 -7.78
CA THR A 286 -40.20 -15.57 -6.37
C THR A 286 -40.03 -17.00 -5.85
N PHE A 287 -39.30 -17.14 -4.73
CA PHE A 287 -39.81 -17.57 -3.42
C PHE A 287 -38.94 -16.99 -2.32
#